data_AF-A0A359CNM3-F1
#
_entry.id   AF-A0A359CNM3-F1
#
_cell.length_a   1.000
_cell.length_b   1.000
_cell.length_c   1.000
_cell.angle_alpha   90.00
_cell.angle_beta   90.00
_cell.angle_gamma   90.00
#
_symmetry.space_group_name_H-M   'P 1'
#
loop_
_entity.id
_entity.type
_entity.pdbx_description
1 polymer ?
#
loop_
_entity_poly.entity_id
_entity_poly.type
_entity_poly.pdbx_seq_one_letter_code
_entity_poly.pdbx_strand_id
1 'polypeptide(L)'
;MQIGMRNIKTALAVTISIIIANLMKLQSPFYTAIAAIISMQSSVKASFKAGRNRMYGTILGAAIGYIFALIYPGNAFLCGVGIIIIIYLCNTFKWNQSTSIACIVFLSIMINLNGKDPLLYSIYRTVDTFIGIIVAVLINYFIVPPKKHKESKM
;
A
#
# COMPACT_ATOMS: atom_id res chain seq x y z
N MET A 1 -22.16 -11.32 -15.66
CA MET A 1 -21.30 -10.32 -14.97
C MET A 1 -20.22 -9.90 -15.93
N GLN A 2 -20.04 -8.61 -16.23
CA GLN A 2 -18.98 -8.15 -17.13
C GLN A 2 -17.76 -7.66 -16.33
N ILE A 3 -16.56 -8.02 -16.79
CA ILE A 3 -15.30 -7.53 -16.22
C ILE A 3 -15.18 -6.05 -16.56
N GLY A 4 -15.32 -5.18 -15.56
CA GLY A 4 -15.19 -3.73 -15.75
C GLY A 4 -13.75 -3.31 -16.06
N MET A 5 -13.60 -2.21 -16.80
CA MET A 5 -12.29 -1.65 -17.19
C MET A 5 -11.34 -1.45 -16.01
N ARG A 6 -11.87 -1.08 -14.83
CA ARG A 6 -11.07 -0.97 -13.60
C ARG A 6 -10.35 -2.27 -13.27
N ASN A 7 -11.01 -3.43 -13.42
CA ASN A 7 -10.44 -4.72 -13.07
C ASN A 7 -9.27 -5.08 -14.01
N ILE A 8 -9.39 -4.74 -15.30
CA ILE A 8 -8.31 -4.92 -16.28
C ILE A 8 -7.11 -4.05 -15.91
N LYS A 9 -7.34 -2.77 -15.57
CA LYS A 9 -6.27 -1.88 -15.10
C LYS A 9 -5.60 -2.39 -13.83
N THR A 10 -6.37 -2.91 -12.88
CA THR A 10 -5.82 -3.49 -11.65
C THR A 10 -4.94 -4.69 -11.97
N ALA A 11 -5.41 -5.62 -12.79
CA ALA A 11 -4.63 -6.79 -13.18
C ALA A 11 -3.32 -6.38 -13.85
N LEU A 12 -3.37 -5.44 -14.80
CA LEU A 12 -2.18 -4.94 -15.48
C LEU A 12 -1.22 -4.22 -14.51
N ALA A 13 -1.74 -3.37 -13.62
CA ALA A 13 -0.92 -2.69 -12.62
C ALA A 13 -0.22 -3.68 -11.68
N VAL A 14 -0.89 -4.77 -11.30
CA VAL A 14 -0.29 -5.85 -10.51
C VAL A 14 0.81 -6.56 -11.28
N THR A 15 0.54 -6.98 -12.52
CA THR A 15 1.54 -7.65 -13.37
C THR A 15 2.80 -6.80 -13.52
N ILE A 16 2.64 -5.52 -13.88
CA ILE A 16 3.76 -4.60 -14.06
C ILE A 16 4.49 -4.34 -12.74
N SER A 17 3.76 -4.20 -11.62
CA SER A 17 4.36 -4.01 -10.29
C SER A 17 5.24 -5.19 -9.89
N ILE A 18 4.81 -6.43 -10.15
CA ILE A 18 5.59 -7.63 -9.85
C ILE A 18 6.82 -7.71 -10.75
N ILE A 19 6.68 -7.42 -12.05
CA ILE A 19 7.81 -7.41 -12.98
C ILE A 19 8.86 -6.39 -12.53
N ILE A 20 8.44 -5.15 -12.24
CA ILE A 20 9.35 -4.09 -11.76
C ILE A 20 10.00 -4.51 -10.44
N ALA A 21 9.23 -5.07 -9.50
CA ALA A 21 9.77 -5.52 -8.22
C ALA A 21 10.85 -6.59 -8.39
N ASN A 22 10.63 -7.56 -9.28
CA ASN A 22 11.61 -8.61 -9.57
C ASN A 22 12.85 -8.06 -10.28
N LEU A 23 12.68 -7.16 -11.24
CA LEU A 23 13.79 -6.53 -11.96
C LEU A 23 14.67 -5.67 -11.03
N MET A 24 14.04 -4.94 -10.11
CA MET A 24 14.72 -4.13 -9.10
C MET A 24 15.24 -4.97 -7.92
N LYS A 25 15.04 -6.29 -7.92
CA LYS A 25 15.38 -7.21 -6.82
C LYS A 25 14.84 -6.72 -5.46
N LEU A 26 13.62 -6.20 -5.46
CA LEU A 26 12.95 -5.73 -4.25
C LEU A 26 12.75 -6.88 -3.27
N GLN A 27 12.75 -6.53 -1.99
CA GLN A 27 12.69 -7.52 -0.92
C GLN A 27 11.33 -8.21 -0.84
N SER A 28 10.25 -7.53 -1.29
CA SER A 28 8.92 -8.12 -1.29
C SER A 28 8.02 -7.64 -2.44
N PRO A 29 8.01 -8.38 -3.57
CA PRO A 29 7.06 -8.14 -4.66
C PRO A 29 5.59 -8.15 -4.23
N PHE A 30 5.27 -8.88 -3.15
CA PHE A 30 3.94 -8.94 -2.56
C PHE A 30 3.41 -7.56 -2.10
N TYR A 31 4.22 -6.76 -1.41
CA TYR A 31 3.76 -5.44 -0.94
C TYR A 31 3.65 -4.44 -2.07
N THR A 32 4.52 -4.54 -3.07
CA THR A 32 4.43 -3.76 -4.31
C THR A 32 3.11 -4.03 -5.02
N ALA A 33 2.74 -5.31 -5.19
CA ALA A 33 1.47 -5.71 -5.81
C ALA A 33 0.25 -5.23 -5.03
N ILE A 34 0.21 -5.42 -3.70
CA ILE A 34 -0.91 -4.96 -2.87
C ILE A 34 -1.02 -3.43 -2.89
N ALA A 35 0.11 -2.72 -2.90
CA ALA A 35 0.10 -1.27 -3.04
C ALA A 35 -0.51 -0.81 -4.36
N ALA A 36 -0.23 -1.53 -5.46
CA ALA A 36 -0.88 -1.27 -6.73
C ALA A 36 -2.40 -1.53 -6.68
N ILE A 37 -2.82 -2.65 -6.08
CA ILE A 37 -4.25 -3.01 -5.94
C ILE A 37 -5.01 -1.93 -5.17
N ILE A 38 -4.50 -1.54 -4.00
CA ILE A 38 -5.20 -0.61 -3.11
C ILE A 38 -5.19 0.82 -3.67
N SER A 39 -4.14 1.20 -4.40
CA SER A 39 -4.05 2.50 -5.05
C SER A 39 -4.84 2.58 -6.36
N MET A 40 -5.24 1.44 -6.96
CA MET A 40 -6.06 1.44 -8.17
C MET A 40 -7.51 1.78 -7.84
N GLN A 41 -8.02 2.86 -8.44
CA GLN A 41 -9.36 3.39 -8.21
C GLN A 41 -10.05 3.69 -9.54
N SER A 42 -11.32 4.10 -9.48
CA SER A 42 -12.12 4.42 -10.69
C SER A 42 -11.63 5.65 -11.45
N SER A 43 -10.92 6.57 -10.80
CA SER A 43 -10.33 7.77 -11.41
C SER A 43 -8.90 7.99 -10.94
N VAL A 44 -8.10 8.68 -11.76
CA VAL A 44 -6.70 9.01 -11.46
C VAL A 44 -6.58 9.83 -10.17
N LYS A 45 -7.45 10.82 -9.98
CA LYS A 45 -7.47 11.65 -8.76
C LYS A 45 -7.76 10.79 -7.51
N ALA A 46 -8.71 9.86 -7.62
CA ALA A 46 -9.00 8.93 -6.54
C ALA A 46 -7.82 7.98 -6.28
N SER A 47 -7.16 7.51 -7.34
CA SER A 47 -5.97 6.66 -7.22
C SER A 47 -4.82 7.36 -6.53
N PHE A 48 -4.55 8.61 -6.90
CA PHE A 48 -3.54 9.42 -6.25
C PHE A 48 -3.86 9.65 -4.77
N LYS A 49 -5.12 9.98 -4.44
CA LYS A 49 -5.56 10.13 -3.05
C LYS A 49 -5.40 8.83 -2.26
N ALA A 50 -5.80 7.70 -2.82
CA ALA A 50 -5.66 6.38 -2.20
C ALA A 50 -4.18 6.02 -1.98
N GLY A 51 -3.33 6.25 -2.99
CA GLY A 51 -1.89 6.04 -2.91
C GLY A 51 -1.24 6.90 -1.84
N ARG A 52 -1.58 8.20 -1.77
CA ARG A 52 -1.09 9.10 -0.72
C ARG A 52 -1.48 8.64 0.69
N ASN A 53 -2.73 8.28 0.89
CA ASN A 53 -3.19 7.74 2.18
C ASN A 53 -2.44 6.46 2.55
N ARG A 54 -2.22 5.58 1.55
CA ARG A 54 -1.45 4.37 1.74
C ARG A 54 -0.02 4.67 2.16
N MET A 55 0.62 5.65 1.51
CA MET A 55 1.98 6.07 1.85
C MET A 55 2.07 6.58 3.29
N TYR A 56 1.14 7.44 3.74
CA TYR A 56 1.11 7.92 5.13
C TYR A 56 0.95 6.79 6.14
N GLY A 57 0.06 5.85 5.86
CA GLY A 57 -0.11 4.69 6.73
C GLY A 57 1.12 3.79 6.75
N THR A 58 1.75 3.54 5.61
CA THR A 58 2.99 2.75 5.54
C THR A 58 4.12 3.43 6.29
N ILE A 59 4.35 4.73 6.12
CA ILE A 59 5.41 5.46 6.83
C ILE A 59 5.18 5.39 8.35
N LEU A 60 3.96 5.66 8.80
CA LEU A 60 3.62 5.62 10.23
C LEU A 60 3.77 4.21 10.81
N GLY A 61 3.20 3.21 10.14
CA GLY A 61 3.31 1.81 10.56
C GLY A 61 4.75 1.32 10.54
N ALA A 62 5.55 1.77 9.57
CA ALA A 62 6.97 1.44 9.46
C ALA A 62 7.79 2.08 10.58
N ALA A 63 7.54 3.35 10.90
CA ALA A 63 8.24 4.05 11.97
C ALA A 63 7.94 3.42 13.35
N ILE A 64 6.67 3.20 13.68
CA ILE A 64 6.29 2.57 14.95
C ILE A 64 6.75 1.10 14.99
N GLY A 65 6.63 0.38 13.87
CA GLY A 65 7.07 -1.01 13.74
C GLY A 65 8.55 -1.16 13.96
N TYR A 66 9.36 -0.27 13.38
CA TYR A 66 10.79 -0.20 13.60
C TYR A 66 11.12 -0.02 15.09
N ILE A 67 10.55 1.00 15.74
CA ILE A 67 10.82 1.31 17.15
C ILE A 67 10.48 0.11 18.05
N PHE A 68 9.33 -0.53 17.83
CA PHE A 68 8.89 -1.64 18.66
C PHE A 68 9.67 -2.94 18.38
N ALA A 69 10.08 -3.14 17.13
CA ALA A 69 10.93 -4.27 16.75
C ALA A 69 12.35 -4.18 17.33
N LEU A 70 12.82 -2.99 17.71
CA LEU A 70 14.06 -2.84 18.49
C LEU A 70 13.92 -3.29 19.95
N ILE A 71 12.70 -3.28 20.50
CA ILE A 71 12.45 -3.65 21.89
C ILE A 71 12.32 -5.16 22.02
N TYR A 72 11.29 -5.74 21.38
CA TYR A 72 11.08 -7.18 21.36
C TYR A 72 10.19 -7.57 20.16
N PRO A 73 10.78 -7.92 19.01
CA PRO A 73 10.02 -8.30 17.82
C PRO A 73 9.19 -9.57 18.09
N GLY A 74 7.98 -9.63 17.56
CA GLY A 74 7.06 -10.75 17.73
C GLY A 74 6.31 -10.80 19.07
N ASN A 75 6.61 -9.90 20.02
CA ASN A 75 5.92 -9.89 21.31
C ASN A 75 4.45 -9.46 21.18
N ALA A 76 3.53 -10.32 21.60
CA ALA A 76 2.08 -10.10 21.46
C ALA A 76 1.58 -8.86 22.23
N PHE A 77 2.12 -8.59 23.42
CA PHE A 77 1.75 -7.42 24.21
C PHE A 77 2.18 -6.12 23.53
N LEU A 78 3.43 -6.06 23.04
CA LEU A 78 3.93 -4.91 22.27
C LEU A 78 3.14 -4.70 20.97
N CYS A 79 2.71 -5.76 20.31
CA CYS A 79 1.82 -5.66 19.14
C CYS A 79 0.49 -4.97 19.50
N GLY A 80 -0.14 -5.35 20.62
CA GLY A 80 -1.38 -4.72 21.09
C GLY A 80 -1.19 -3.23 21.41
N VAL A 81 -0.14 -2.90 22.17
CA VAL A 81 0.20 -1.51 22.52
C VAL A 81 0.50 -0.68 21.26
N GLY A 82 1.28 -1.21 20.33
CA GLY A 82 1.62 -0.52 19.08
C GLY A 82 0.40 -0.23 18.21
N ILE A 83 -0.57 -1.15 18.13
CA ILE A 83 -1.83 -0.92 17.42
C ILE A 83 -2.61 0.24 18.05
N ILE A 84 -2.72 0.28 19.38
CA ILE A 84 -3.42 1.37 20.09
C ILE A 84 -2.77 2.72 19.76
N ILE A 85 -1.44 2.79 19.81
CA ILE A 85 -0.67 4.00 19.49
C ILE A 85 -0.91 4.43 18.04
N ILE A 86 -0.84 3.49 17.08
CA ILE A 86 -1.07 3.80 15.66
C ILE A 86 -2.47 4.34 15.42
N ILE A 87 -3.50 3.72 16.02
CA ILE A 87 -4.89 4.17 15.90
C ILE A 87 -5.03 5.58 16.48
N TYR A 88 -4.47 5.83 17.67
CA TYR A 88 -4.50 7.14 18.31
C TYR A 88 -3.84 8.22 17.44
N LEU A 89 -2.65 7.94 16.90
CA LEU A 89 -1.93 8.86 16.01
C LEU A 89 -2.70 9.11 14.70
N CYS A 90 -3.24 8.06 14.07
CA CYS A 90 -4.04 8.20 12.87
C CYS A 90 -5.28 9.08 13.11
N ASN A 91 -5.97 8.90 14.24
CA ASN A 91 -7.13 9.71 14.61
C ASN A 91 -6.73 11.17 14.83
N THR A 92 -5.61 11.41 15.50
CA THR A 92 -5.06 12.75 15.76
C THR A 92 -4.76 13.49 14.45
N PHE A 93 -4.15 12.81 13.49
CA PHE A 93 -3.84 13.36 12.17
C PHE A 93 -5.03 13.33 11.18
N LYS A 94 -6.20 12.83 11.60
CA LYS A 94 -7.39 12.62 10.75
C LYS A 94 -7.12 11.72 9.53
N TRP A 95 -6.24 10.73 9.69
CA TRP A 95 -5.84 9.76 8.67
C TRP A 95 -6.64 8.45 8.74
N ASN A 96 -7.96 8.56 8.90
CA ASN A 96 -8.84 7.40 9.09
C ASN A 96 -8.73 6.35 7.97
N GLN A 97 -8.43 6.78 6.73
CA GLN A 97 -8.25 5.89 5.58
C GLN A 97 -6.90 5.15 5.58
N SER A 98 -5.96 5.58 6.42
CA SER A 98 -4.60 5.03 6.55
C SER A 98 -4.46 4.10 7.76
N THR A 99 -5.38 4.15 8.73
CA THR A 99 -5.26 3.41 9.99
C THR A 99 -5.07 1.91 9.78
N SER A 100 -5.94 1.27 8.98
CA SER A 100 -5.85 -0.17 8.75
C SER A 100 -4.53 -0.58 8.10
N ILE A 101 -4.04 0.18 7.12
CA ILE A 101 -2.77 -0.16 6.46
C ILE A 101 -1.57 0.12 7.36
N ALA A 102 -1.62 1.16 8.20
CA ALA A 102 -0.58 1.42 9.20
C ALA A 102 -0.44 0.24 10.18
N CYS A 103 -1.56 -0.28 10.69
CA CYS A 103 -1.55 -1.46 11.55
C CYS A 103 -1.00 -2.70 10.84
N ILE A 104 -1.37 -2.93 9.58
CA ILE A 104 -0.86 -4.07 8.79
C ILE A 104 0.66 -3.96 8.58
N VAL A 105 1.18 -2.78 8.25
CA VAL A 105 2.61 -2.57 8.04
C VAL A 105 3.38 -2.76 9.34
N PHE A 106 2.88 -2.19 10.43
CA PHE A 106 3.43 -2.38 11.78
C PHE A 106 3.52 -3.86 12.16
N LEU A 107 2.42 -4.60 12.07
CA LEU A 107 2.39 -6.04 12.37
C LEU A 107 3.31 -6.82 11.44
N SER A 108 3.38 -6.41 10.18
CA SER A 108 4.27 -7.04 9.23
C SER A 108 5.74 -6.91 9.65
N ILE A 109 6.15 -5.78 10.22
CA ILE A 109 7.52 -5.57 10.71
C ILE A 109 7.74 -6.33 12.02
N MET A 110 6.78 -6.27 12.94
CA MET A 110 6.86 -6.97 14.23
C MET A 110 6.93 -8.49 14.07
N ILE A 111 6.18 -9.07 13.14
CA ILE A 111 5.99 -10.52 13.03
C ILE A 111 6.85 -11.13 11.92
N ASN A 112 7.05 -10.44 10.79
CA ASN A 112 7.72 -11.01 9.61
C ASN A 112 9.16 -10.53 9.46
N LEU A 113 9.83 -10.21 10.57
CA LEU A 113 11.21 -9.73 10.54
C LEU A 113 12.17 -10.83 10.05
N ASN A 114 11.96 -12.09 10.45
CA ASN A 114 12.72 -13.26 10.00
C ASN A 114 14.26 -13.06 10.05
N GLY A 115 14.76 -12.46 11.14
CA GLY A 115 16.19 -12.18 11.33
C GLY A 115 16.75 -11.02 10.51
N LYS A 116 15.91 -10.29 9.77
CA LYS A 116 16.33 -9.08 9.03
C LYS A 116 16.52 -7.90 9.98
N ASP A 117 17.36 -6.96 9.57
CA ASP A 117 17.49 -5.68 10.27
C ASP A 117 16.14 -4.90 10.25
N PRO A 118 15.60 -4.47 11.41
CA PRO A 118 14.34 -3.73 11.49
C PRO A 118 14.30 -2.44 10.69
N LEU A 119 15.41 -1.69 10.64
CA LEU A 119 15.45 -0.42 9.93
C LEU A 119 15.37 -0.67 8.42
N LEU A 120 16.23 -1.55 7.93
CA LEU A 120 16.31 -1.91 6.52
C LEU A 120 15.00 -2.51 6.02
N TYR A 121 14.38 -3.39 6.82
CA TYR A 121 13.08 -3.96 6.48
C TYR A 121 11.98 -2.89 6.37
N SER A 122 11.95 -1.94 7.30
CA SER A 122 10.98 -0.83 7.32
C SER A 122 11.16 0.10 6.12
N ILE A 123 12.42 0.39 5.73
CA ILE A 123 12.75 1.16 4.53
C ILE A 123 12.26 0.44 3.28
N TYR A 124 12.57 -0.86 3.14
CA TYR A 124 12.11 -1.64 1.98
C TYR A 124 10.60 -1.68 1.87
N ARG A 125 9.85 -1.76 2.98
CA ARG A 125 8.38 -1.69 2.94
C ARG A 125 7.83 -0.36 2.44
N THR A 126 8.51 0.73 2.77
CA THR A 126 8.17 2.06 2.27
C THR A 126 8.44 2.14 0.77
N VAL A 127 9.60 1.66 0.31
CA VAL A 127 9.98 1.66 -1.11
C VAL A 127 9.08 0.77 -1.95
N ASP A 128 8.83 -0.47 -1.52
CA ASP A 128 7.93 -1.42 -2.19
C ASP A 128 6.53 -0.81 -2.38
N THR A 129 6.02 -0.17 -1.32
CA THR A 129 4.71 0.51 -1.37
C THR A 129 4.72 1.66 -2.36
N PHE A 130 5.77 2.48 -2.35
CA PHE A 130 5.89 3.64 -3.22
C PHE A 130 5.90 3.25 -4.71
N ILE A 131 6.65 2.19 -5.05
CA ILE A 131 6.72 1.67 -6.42
C ILE A 131 5.34 1.19 -6.89
N GLY A 132 4.64 0.41 -6.06
CA GLY A 132 3.29 -0.06 -6.40
C GLY A 132 2.29 1.09 -6.58
N ILE A 133 2.38 2.14 -5.76
CA ILE A 133 1.56 3.35 -5.92
C ILE A 133 1.82 4.02 -7.26
N ILE A 134 3.10 4.23 -7.62
CA ILE A 134 3.49 4.87 -8.89
C ILE A 134 2.90 4.09 -10.07
N VAL A 135 3.11 2.77 -10.08
CA VAL A 135 2.62 1.92 -11.17
C VAL A 135 1.10 2.01 -11.30
N ALA A 136 0.36 1.92 -10.19
CA ALA A 136 -1.09 2.03 -10.23
C ALA A 136 -1.59 3.39 -10.74
N VAL A 137 -0.96 4.49 -10.31
CA VAL A 137 -1.33 5.84 -10.77
C VAL A 137 -1.04 6.01 -12.26
N LEU A 138 0.13 5.56 -12.73
CA LEU A 138 0.51 5.64 -14.14
C LEU A 138 -0.44 4.81 -15.02
N ILE A 139 -0.73 3.57 -14.62
CA ILE A 139 -1.66 2.71 -15.36
C ILE A 139 -3.07 3.32 -15.39
N ASN A 140 -3.54 3.89 -14.27
CA ASN A 140 -4.85 4.53 -14.26
C ASN A 140 -4.90 5.79 -15.14
N TYR A 141 -3.78 6.49 -15.25
CA TYR A 141 -3.63 7.69 -16.08
C TYR A 141 -3.61 7.36 -17.57
N PHE A 142 -2.76 6.42 -18.00
CA PHE A 142 -2.60 6.11 -19.43
C PHE A 142 -3.75 5.29 -20.01
N ILE A 143 -4.35 4.41 -19.21
CA ILE A 143 -5.46 3.59 -19.68
C ILE A 143 -6.75 4.34 -19.42
N VAL A 144 -7.15 5.22 -20.33
CA VAL A 144 -8.40 5.99 -20.22
C VAL A 144 -9.59 5.05 -20.45
N PRO A 145 -10.67 5.07 -19.64
CA PRO A 145 -11.86 4.31 -19.96
C PRO A 145 -12.42 4.79 -21.31
N PRO A 146 -12.80 3.87 -22.23
CA PRO A 146 -13.40 4.26 -23.50
C PRO A 146 -14.62 5.14 -23.22
N LYS A 147 -14.69 6.30 -23.90
CA LYS A 147 -15.85 7.19 -23.84
C LYS A 147 -17.09 6.33 -24.13
N LYS A 148 -18.00 6.21 -23.16
CA LYS A 148 -19.35 5.68 -23.45
C LYS A 148 -19.91 6.59 -24.54
N HIS A 149 -20.11 6.05 -25.73
CA HIS A 149 -20.91 6.71 -26.75
C HIS A 149 -22.26 6.97 -26.09
N LYS A 150 -22.64 8.24 -25.92
CA LYS A 150 -24.00 8.60 -25.53
C LYS A 150 -24.87 8.12 -26.69
N GLU A 151 -25.55 7.00 -26.53
CA GLU A 151 -26.72 6.73 -27.36
C GLU A 151 -27.76 7.79 -26.99
N SER A 152 -27.80 8.86 -27.77
CA SER A 152 -28.99 9.68 -27.90
C SER A 152 -30.04 8.84 -28.62
N LYS A 153 -31.09 8.46 -27.90
CA LYS A 153 -32.42 8.20 -28.47
C LYS A 153 -33.32 9.16 -27.70
N MET A 154 -33.61 10.36 -28.21
CA MET A 154 -34.53 10.68 -29.33
C MET A 154 -35.89 10.04 -29.11
#